data_AF-A0A5N7J5F4-F1
#
_entry.id   AF-A0A5N7J5F4-F1
#
_cell.length_a   1.000
_cell.length_b   1.000
_cell.length_c   1.000
_cell.angle_alpha   90.00
_cell.angle_beta   90.00
_cell.angle_gamma   90.00
#
_symmetry.space_group_name_H-M   'P 1'
#
loop_
_entity.id
_entity.type
_entity.pdbx_description
1 polymer ?
#
loop_
_entity_poly.entity_id
_entity_poly.type
_entity_poly.pdbx_seq_one_letter_code
_entity_poly.pdbx_strand_id
1 'polypeptide(L)'
;MSKLKEILVCSMMVAMLSIPATLSRQVMAIEVSKYSVPDFSIMIGNRLYTLEYANDKKNESEITKAIAGNIGDIYIKTTGDNWVDNSTGGEVAVSIINKLDVKLFNGVAVETPSVKKGSIIFKSVDIDTNLQLGNLAYKIGDIGTVCEGYASAIDGYTFVSADATFTGKFASLDQPITLNYKKQNIIVNVPPTTMVTGITANQMFNESDNAYVLVQAVDEDKETTKIRVSLDGVEMANVNKTYMFQLNTRIVGGHVLKINSVDKQGLVGEEQTFVYIVR
;
A
#
# COMPACT_ATOMS: atom_id res chain seq x y z
N MET A 1 33.45 -9.67 -28.19
CA MET A 1 32.80 -10.93 -27.74
C MET A 1 33.50 -11.45 -26.50
N SER A 2 32.92 -11.22 -25.33
CA SER A 2 33.11 -12.01 -24.11
C SER A 2 32.22 -11.40 -23.01
N LYS A 3 31.17 -12.15 -22.64
CA LYS A 3 30.71 -12.45 -21.27
C LYS A 3 30.85 -11.33 -20.22
N LEU A 4 29.92 -11.01 -19.34
CA LEU A 4 28.63 -11.54 -18.88
C LEU A 4 28.38 -10.69 -17.60
N LYS A 5 27.12 -10.43 -17.28
CA LYS A 5 26.57 -10.02 -15.96
C LYS A 5 26.41 -8.52 -15.63
N GLU A 6 25.13 -8.18 -15.49
CA GLU A 6 24.55 -7.39 -14.39
C GLU A 6 24.81 -5.87 -14.41
N ILE A 7 23.86 -5.13 -14.98
CA ILE A 7 22.98 -4.24 -14.19
C ILE A 7 21.58 -4.32 -14.82
N LEU A 8 20.73 -5.04 -14.10
CA LEU A 8 19.30 -5.19 -14.26
C LEU A 8 18.64 -4.04 -13.50
N VAL A 9 18.11 -3.01 -14.17
CA VAL A 9 17.01 -2.21 -13.61
C VAL A 9 16.07 -1.76 -14.73
N CYS A 10 14.97 -2.50 -14.85
CA CYS A 10 13.61 -2.03 -15.12
C CYS A 10 13.42 -0.75 -15.95
N SER A 11 13.37 -0.89 -17.28
CA SER A 11 12.52 -0.03 -18.12
C SER A 11 11.62 -0.91 -18.98
N MET A 12 10.66 -1.55 -18.31
CA MET A 12 9.50 -2.12 -18.96
C MET A 12 8.51 -0.98 -19.21
N MET A 13 8.82 -0.08 -20.16
CA MET A 13 7.76 0.71 -20.79
C MET A 13 7.12 -0.17 -21.85
N VAL A 14 6.19 -1.00 -21.37
CA VAL A 14 5.22 -1.71 -22.19
C VAL A 14 4.43 -0.63 -22.95
N ALA A 15 4.74 -0.48 -24.23
CA ALA A 15 3.81 0.07 -25.19
C ALA A 15 2.57 -0.84 -25.19
N MET A 16 1.55 -0.49 -24.41
CA MET A 16 0.24 -1.10 -24.57
C MET A 16 -0.36 -0.57 -25.85
N LEU A 17 -0.20 -1.38 -26.91
CA LEU A 17 -1.04 -1.33 -28.09
C LEU A 17 -2.50 -1.23 -27.66
N SER A 18 -3.18 -0.23 -28.20
CA SER A 18 -4.62 -0.16 -28.30
C SER A 18 -5.15 -1.40 -29.04
N ILE A 19 -5.55 -2.41 -28.29
CA ILE A 19 -6.41 -3.48 -28.82
C ILE A 19 -7.84 -3.02 -28.55
N PRO A 20 -8.67 -2.75 -29.57
CA PRO A 20 -10.10 -2.67 -29.34
C PRO A 20 -10.52 -4.03 -28.79
N ALA A 21 -10.96 -4.05 -27.53
CA ALA A 21 -11.48 -5.23 -26.88
C ALA A 21 -12.71 -5.70 -27.66
N THR A 22 -12.48 -6.57 -28.64
CA THR A 22 -13.50 -7.49 -29.13
C THR A 22 -13.73 -8.42 -27.94
N LEU A 23 -14.76 -8.09 -27.16
CA LEU A 23 -15.27 -8.94 -26.08
C LEU A 23 -15.58 -10.30 -26.70
N SER A 24 -14.64 -11.24 -26.55
CA SER A 24 -14.89 -12.66 -26.76
C SER A 24 -16.10 -13.01 -25.91
N ARG A 25 -17.21 -13.39 -26.55
CA ARG A 25 -18.42 -13.90 -25.89
C ARG A 25 -18.02 -15.15 -25.12
N GLN A 26 -17.62 -15.00 -23.86
CA GLN A 26 -17.21 -16.12 -23.02
C GLN A 26 -18.46 -16.91 -22.65
N VAL A 27 -18.58 -18.10 -23.25
CA VAL A 27 -19.56 -19.11 -22.84
C VAL A 27 -19.01 -19.76 -21.58
N MET A 28 -19.41 -19.24 -20.42
CA MET A 28 -19.08 -19.82 -19.13
C MET A 28 -20.33 -20.48 -18.55
N ALA A 29 -20.09 -21.56 -17.83
CA ALA A 29 -21.07 -22.56 -17.48
C ALA A 29 -21.70 -22.21 -16.11
N ILE A 30 -23.02 -22.39 -15.94
CA ILE A 30 -23.77 -21.94 -14.76
C ILE A 30 -24.44 -23.11 -14.04
N GLU A 31 -24.34 -23.19 -12.71
CA GLU A 31 -25.04 -24.20 -11.90
C GLU A 31 -26.55 -24.23 -12.18
N VAL A 32 -27.13 -25.43 -12.30
CA VAL A 32 -28.57 -25.64 -12.58
C VAL A 32 -29.45 -24.95 -11.53
N SER A 33 -29.05 -24.94 -10.26
CA SER A 33 -29.78 -24.29 -9.16
C SER A 33 -29.91 -22.76 -9.27
N LYS A 34 -29.21 -22.11 -10.21
CA LYS A 34 -29.38 -20.67 -10.48
C LYS A 34 -30.51 -20.39 -11.48
N TYR A 35 -31.15 -21.41 -12.04
CA TYR A 35 -32.27 -21.30 -12.96
C TYR A 35 -33.58 -21.67 -12.29
N SER A 36 -34.65 -20.95 -12.66
CA SER A 36 -36.01 -21.46 -12.50
C SER A 36 -36.27 -22.48 -13.61
N VAL A 37 -35.89 -23.74 -13.37
CA VAL A 37 -36.06 -24.82 -14.34
C VAL A 37 -37.50 -25.32 -14.30
N PRO A 38 -38.24 -25.33 -15.42
CA PRO A 38 -39.60 -25.89 -15.46
C PRO A 38 -39.61 -27.39 -15.17
N ASP A 39 -40.67 -27.88 -14.53
CA ASP A 39 -40.88 -29.32 -14.33
C ASP A 39 -40.82 -30.07 -15.67
N PHE A 40 -40.32 -31.31 -15.62
CA PHE A 40 -40.12 -32.18 -16.80
C PHE A 40 -39.05 -31.70 -17.79
N SER A 41 -38.26 -30.69 -17.44
CA SER A 41 -37.06 -30.32 -18.21
C SER A 41 -36.01 -31.43 -18.15
N ILE A 42 -35.16 -31.48 -19.17
CA ILE A 42 -34.15 -32.52 -19.34
C ILE A 42 -32.76 -31.86 -19.42
N MET A 43 -31.85 -32.31 -18.57
CA MET A 43 -30.43 -31.96 -18.63
C MET A 43 -29.68 -33.09 -19.33
N ILE A 44 -28.91 -32.76 -20.38
CA ILE A 44 -28.11 -33.71 -21.17
C ILE A 44 -26.69 -33.16 -21.25
N GLY A 45 -25.76 -33.74 -20.47
CA GLY A 45 -24.44 -33.16 -20.27
C GLY A 45 -24.56 -31.74 -19.73
N ASN A 46 -24.08 -30.75 -20.49
CA ASN A 46 -24.14 -29.32 -20.13
C ASN A 46 -25.27 -28.52 -20.81
N ARG A 47 -26.30 -29.21 -21.32
CA ARG A 47 -27.40 -28.59 -22.06
C ARG A 47 -28.72 -28.87 -21.36
N LEU A 48 -29.47 -27.82 -21.09
CA LEU A 48 -30.77 -27.89 -20.43
C LEU A 48 -31.88 -27.60 -21.45
N TYR A 49 -32.90 -28.44 -21.48
CA TYR A 49 -34.01 -28.37 -22.41
C TYR A 49 -35.34 -28.40 -21.67
N THR A 50 -36.28 -27.55 -22.04
CA THR A 50 -37.67 -27.74 -21.60
C THR A 50 -38.30 -28.93 -22.32
N LEU A 51 -39.31 -29.56 -21.72
CA LEU A 51 -40.02 -30.69 -22.34
C LEU A 51 -40.59 -30.32 -23.72
N GLU A 52 -41.17 -29.12 -23.84
CA GLU A 52 -41.72 -28.61 -25.10
C GLU A 52 -40.63 -28.48 -26.17
N TYR A 53 -39.46 -27.91 -25.83
CA TYR A 53 -38.36 -27.74 -26.77
C TYR A 53 -37.78 -29.08 -27.22
N ALA A 54 -37.60 -30.01 -26.29
CA ALA A 54 -37.06 -31.34 -26.58
C ALA A 54 -38.00 -32.17 -27.46
N ASN A 55 -39.32 -31.94 -27.36
CA ASN A 55 -40.33 -32.66 -28.13
C ASN A 55 -40.67 -32.01 -29.49
N ASP A 56 -40.15 -30.83 -29.79
CA ASP A 56 -40.31 -30.22 -31.11
C ASP A 56 -39.44 -30.97 -32.15
N LYS A 57 -40.09 -31.52 -33.18
CA LYS A 57 -39.44 -32.24 -34.28
C LYS A 57 -38.33 -31.42 -34.96
N LYS A 58 -38.42 -30.09 -34.96
CA LYS A 58 -37.39 -29.20 -35.52
C LYS A 58 -36.06 -29.30 -34.78
N ASN A 59 -36.08 -29.62 -33.49
CA ASN A 59 -34.91 -29.69 -32.63
C ASN A 59 -34.32 -31.10 -32.52
N GLU A 60 -34.97 -32.11 -33.13
CA GLU A 60 -34.58 -33.52 -33.04
C GLU A 60 -33.10 -33.76 -33.37
N SER A 61 -32.57 -33.08 -34.40
CA SER A 61 -31.15 -33.22 -34.77
C SER A 61 -30.20 -32.74 -33.67
N GLU A 62 -30.55 -31.66 -32.97
CA GLU A 62 -29.78 -31.14 -31.85
C GLU A 62 -29.87 -32.08 -30.66
N ILE A 63 -31.08 -32.48 -30.28
CA ILE A 63 -31.32 -33.38 -29.14
C ILE A 63 -30.62 -34.72 -29.36
N THR A 64 -30.71 -35.30 -30.56
CA THR A 64 -30.04 -36.56 -30.90
C THR A 64 -28.53 -36.45 -30.76
N LYS A 65 -27.93 -35.33 -31.20
CA LYS A 65 -26.48 -35.08 -31.01
C LYS A 65 -26.12 -34.91 -29.54
N ALA A 66 -26.94 -34.21 -28.75
CA ALA A 66 -26.73 -34.04 -27.32
C ALA A 66 -26.75 -35.40 -26.60
N ILE A 67 -27.73 -36.26 -26.90
CA ILE A 67 -27.83 -37.62 -26.32
C ILE A 67 -26.63 -38.49 -26.72
N ALA A 68 -26.31 -38.54 -28.01
CA ALA A 68 -25.21 -39.37 -28.52
C ALA A 68 -23.84 -38.99 -27.92
N GLY A 69 -23.65 -37.72 -27.57
CA GLY A 69 -22.40 -37.22 -26.98
C GLY A 69 -22.30 -37.31 -25.46
N ASN A 70 -23.38 -37.62 -24.73
CA ASN A 70 -23.43 -37.53 -23.26
C ASN A 70 -24.18 -38.73 -22.65
N ILE A 71 -23.82 -39.95 -23.06
CA ILE A 71 -24.43 -41.18 -22.53
C ILE A 71 -24.09 -41.32 -21.05
N GLY A 72 -25.10 -41.29 -20.18
CA GLY A 72 -24.95 -41.43 -18.72
C GLY A 72 -25.15 -40.13 -17.93
N ASP A 73 -25.07 -38.97 -18.58
CA ASP A 73 -25.29 -37.66 -17.94
C ASP A 73 -26.65 -37.08 -18.36
N ILE A 74 -27.71 -37.89 -18.24
CA ILE A 74 -29.08 -37.49 -18.60
C ILE A 74 -29.94 -37.48 -17.35
N TYR A 75 -30.44 -36.29 -17.00
CA TYR A 75 -31.26 -36.08 -15.82
C TYR A 75 -32.59 -35.44 -16.21
N ILE A 76 -33.67 -35.92 -15.59
CA ILE A 76 -35.02 -35.43 -15.84
C ILE A 76 -35.51 -34.74 -14.58
N LYS A 77 -35.86 -33.46 -14.69
CA LYS A 77 -36.51 -32.74 -13.59
C LYS A 77 -37.92 -33.29 -13.45
N THR A 78 -38.31 -33.70 -12.25
CA THR A 78 -39.69 -34.11 -11.97
C THR A 78 -40.49 -32.90 -11.48
N THR A 79 -41.47 -33.10 -10.60
CA THR A 79 -42.15 -31.99 -9.94
C THR A 79 -41.33 -31.46 -8.76
N GLY A 80 -41.36 -30.15 -8.54
CA GLY A 80 -40.64 -29.51 -7.42
C GLY A 80 -39.12 -29.44 -7.62
N ASP A 81 -38.34 -29.83 -6.61
CA ASP A 81 -36.87 -29.77 -6.63
C ASP A 81 -36.21 -31.10 -6.98
N ASN A 82 -37.01 -32.14 -7.25
CA ASN A 82 -36.52 -33.49 -7.46
C ASN A 82 -36.06 -33.71 -8.91
N TRP A 83 -35.03 -34.53 -9.06
CA TRP A 83 -34.48 -34.95 -10.35
C TRP A 83 -34.28 -36.45 -10.37
N VAL A 84 -34.39 -37.05 -11.54
CA VAL A 84 -34.17 -38.48 -11.75
C VAL A 84 -33.02 -38.68 -12.73
N ASP A 85 -32.10 -39.57 -12.38
CA ASP A 85 -31.06 -40.05 -13.29
C ASP A 85 -31.66 -41.08 -14.25
N ASN A 86 -31.58 -40.81 -15.54
CA ASN A 86 -32.16 -41.68 -16.57
C ASN A 86 -31.49 -43.06 -16.63
N SER A 87 -30.23 -43.19 -16.19
CA SER A 87 -29.50 -44.46 -16.22
C SER A 87 -29.94 -45.42 -15.11
N THR A 88 -30.29 -44.88 -13.93
CA THR A 88 -30.64 -45.69 -12.75
C THR A 88 -32.13 -45.67 -12.45
N GLY A 89 -32.88 -44.68 -12.94
CA GLY A 89 -34.26 -44.40 -12.54
C GLY A 89 -34.40 -43.89 -11.11
N GLY A 90 -33.28 -43.65 -10.41
CA GLY A 90 -33.26 -43.18 -9.04
C GLY A 90 -33.33 -41.66 -8.95
N GLU A 91 -33.92 -41.16 -7.86
CA GLU A 91 -33.89 -39.74 -7.53
C GLU A 91 -32.47 -39.30 -7.17
N VAL A 92 -32.07 -38.12 -7.64
CA VAL A 92 -30.76 -37.50 -7.39
C VAL A 92 -30.91 -36.06 -6.92
N ALA A 93 -30.01 -35.64 -6.03
CA ALA A 93 -29.96 -34.28 -5.55
C ALA A 93 -29.45 -33.33 -6.65
N VAL A 94 -30.01 -32.12 -6.72
CA VAL A 94 -29.60 -31.08 -7.68
C VAL A 94 -28.10 -30.73 -7.59
N SER A 95 -27.46 -30.92 -6.43
CA SER A 95 -26.03 -30.70 -6.24
C SER A 95 -25.13 -31.65 -7.05
N ILE A 96 -25.64 -32.81 -7.45
CA ILE A 96 -24.96 -33.74 -8.36
C ILE A 96 -24.98 -33.18 -9.79
N ILE A 97 -26.09 -32.59 -10.19
CA ILE A 97 -26.35 -32.04 -11.52
C ILE A 97 -25.65 -30.69 -11.71
N ASN A 98 -25.54 -29.89 -10.64
CA ASN A 98 -24.85 -28.59 -10.65
C ASN A 98 -23.40 -28.69 -11.15
N LYS A 99 -22.75 -29.84 -11.02
CA LYS A 99 -21.38 -30.08 -11.51
C LYS A 99 -21.26 -30.10 -13.04
N LEU A 100 -22.38 -30.21 -13.76
CA LEU A 100 -22.39 -30.30 -15.21
C LEU A 100 -22.38 -28.94 -15.89
N ASP A 101 -22.61 -27.87 -15.12
CA ASP A 101 -22.65 -26.46 -15.52
C ASP A 101 -23.39 -26.17 -16.85
N VAL A 102 -24.60 -25.63 -16.79
CA VAL A 102 -25.43 -25.31 -17.96
C VAL A 102 -24.73 -24.30 -18.88
N LYS A 103 -24.45 -24.68 -20.12
CA LYS A 103 -23.89 -23.81 -21.18
C LYS A 103 -24.94 -23.41 -22.22
N LEU A 104 -25.94 -24.25 -22.45
CA LEU A 104 -27.05 -23.97 -23.36
C LEU A 104 -28.38 -24.23 -22.66
N PHE A 105 -29.36 -23.34 -22.90
CA PHE A 105 -30.76 -23.54 -22.54
C PHE A 105 -31.62 -23.43 -23.80
N ASN A 106 -32.35 -24.48 -24.16
CA ASN A 106 -33.16 -24.54 -25.39
C ASN A 106 -32.36 -24.13 -26.65
N GLY A 107 -31.14 -24.65 -26.79
CA GLY A 107 -30.26 -24.37 -27.92
C GLY A 107 -29.62 -22.97 -27.93
N VAL A 108 -29.96 -22.11 -26.96
CA VAL A 108 -29.39 -20.77 -26.82
C VAL A 108 -28.25 -20.81 -25.81
N ALA A 109 -27.09 -20.28 -26.20
CA ALA A 109 -25.96 -20.12 -25.27
C ALA A 109 -26.41 -19.24 -24.09
N VAL A 110 -26.22 -19.73 -22.87
CA VAL A 110 -26.55 -18.92 -21.72
C VAL A 110 -25.47 -17.87 -21.55
N GLU A 111 -25.86 -16.61 -21.72
CA GLU A 111 -25.01 -15.47 -21.39
C GLU A 111 -25.16 -15.16 -19.90
N THR A 112 -24.05 -14.99 -19.18
CA THR A 112 -24.09 -14.27 -17.91
C THR A 112 -24.53 -12.83 -18.19
N PRO A 113 -25.26 -12.16 -17.28
CA PRO A 113 -25.39 -10.71 -17.37
C PRO A 113 -23.99 -10.11 -17.48
N SER A 114 -23.71 -9.37 -18.57
CA SER A 114 -22.44 -8.67 -18.75
C SER A 114 -22.16 -7.87 -17.50
N VAL A 115 -21.15 -8.27 -16.73
CA VAL A 115 -20.79 -7.52 -15.53
C VAL A 115 -20.19 -6.22 -16.03
N LYS A 116 -21.01 -5.16 -16.02
CA LYS A 116 -20.60 -3.84 -16.44
C LYS A 116 -19.45 -3.41 -15.54
N LYS A 117 -18.33 -3.03 -16.15
CA LYS A 117 -17.14 -2.52 -15.46
C LYS A 117 -17.20 -1.00 -15.35
N GLY A 118 -16.72 -0.46 -14.24
CA GLY A 118 -16.47 0.96 -14.04
C GLY A 118 -14.96 1.23 -13.96
N SER A 119 -14.56 2.45 -14.30
CA SER A 119 -13.17 2.91 -14.20
C SER A 119 -13.04 4.07 -13.22
N ILE A 120 -11.97 4.06 -12.43
CA ILE A 120 -11.56 5.18 -11.58
C ILE A 120 -10.17 5.62 -11.99
N ILE A 121 -10.01 6.92 -12.17
CA ILE A 121 -8.77 7.59 -12.56
C ILE A 121 -8.28 8.39 -11.36
N PHE A 122 -7.19 7.96 -10.74
CA PHE A 122 -6.61 8.63 -9.59
C PHE A 122 -5.52 9.61 -10.00
N LYS A 123 -5.62 10.84 -9.48
CA LYS A 123 -4.59 11.88 -9.58
C LYS A 123 -4.09 12.23 -8.19
N SER A 124 -2.85 11.86 -7.89
CA SER A 124 -2.20 12.28 -6.64
C SER A 124 -1.67 13.71 -6.76
N VAL A 125 -1.93 14.57 -5.78
CA VAL A 125 -1.45 15.96 -5.75
C VAL A 125 -0.87 16.33 -4.39
N ASP A 126 0.08 17.24 -4.40
CA ASP A 126 0.53 17.97 -3.21
C ASP A 126 -0.57 18.97 -2.80
N ILE A 127 -1.06 18.85 -1.56
CA ILE A 127 -2.19 19.65 -1.07
C ILE A 127 -1.89 21.16 -0.97
N ASP A 128 -0.62 21.53 -0.84
CA ASP A 128 -0.23 22.93 -0.68
C ASP A 128 -0.03 23.61 -2.03
N THR A 129 0.53 22.89 -2.99
CA THR A 129 0.93 23.44 -4.29
C THR A 129 0.02 23.03 -5.45
N ASN A 130 -0.86 22.04 -5.24
CA ASN A 130 -1.66 21.36 -6.27
C ASN A 130 -0.84 20.71 -7.40
N LEU A 131 0.47 20.54 -7.21
CA LEU A 131 1.32 19.87 -8.18
C LEU A 131 1.00 18.38 -8.22
N GLN A 132 0.88 17.82 -9.42
CA GLN A 132 0.66 16.39 -9.59
C GLN A 132 1.91 15.59 -9.19
N LEU A 133 1.70 14.57 -8.36
CA LEU A 133 2.71 13.67 -7.87
C LEU A 133 2.70 12.39 -8.72
N GLY A 134 3.53 12.36 -9.77
CA GLY A 134 3.68 11.21 -10.66
C GLY A 134 2.60 11.07 -11.73
N ASN A 135 2.41 9.86 -12.25
CA ASN A 135 1.44 9.56 -13.31
C ASN A 135 0.04 9.27 -12.74
N LEU A 136 -0.99 9.40 -13.60
CA LEU A 136 -2.33 8.95 -13.26
C LEU A 136 -2.35 7.43 -13.04
N ALA A 137 -3.11 6.99 -12.03
CA ALA A 137 -3.33 5.57 -11.77
C ALA A 137 -4.77 5.18 -12.13
N TYR A 138 -4.94 3.99 -12.69
CA TYR A 138 -6.23 3.50 -13.18
C TYR A 138 -6.62 2.23 -12.44
N LYS A 139 -7.89 2.14 -12.02
CA LYS A 139 -8.48 0.90 -11.52
C LYS A 139 -9.78 0.61 -12.25
N ILE A 140 -9.98 -0.66 -12.57
CA ILE A 140 -11.17 -1.16 -13.26
C ILE A 140 -11.76 -2.28 -12.41
N GLY A 141 -13.06 -2.20 -12.15
CA GLY A 141 -13.77 -3.18 -11.33
C GLY A 141 -15.24 -3.28 -11.69
N ASP A 142 -15.93 -4.23 -11.09
CA ASP A 142 -17.37 -4.41 -11.30
C ASP A 142 -18.14 -3.27 -10.66
N ILE A 143 -19.12 -2.71 -11.39
CA ILE A 143 -19.93 -1.61 -10.86
C ILE A 143 -20.58 -2.02 -9.54
N GLY A 144 -20.52 -1.12 -8.55
CA GLY A 144 -21.06 -1.33 -7.20
C GLY A 144 -20.12 -2.06 -6.24
N THR A 145 -19.02 -2.63 -6.73
CA THR A 145 -17.99 -3.24 -5.88
C THR A 145 -17.04 -2.20 -5.30
N VAL A 146 -16.40 -2.55 -4.19
CA VAL A 146 -15.45 -1.68 -3.47
C VAL A 146 -14.13 -1.61 -4.23
N CYS A 147 -13.56 -0.41 -4.31
CA CYS A 147 -12.23 -0.16 -4.82
C CYS A 147 -11.23 -0.16 -3.66
N GLU A 148 -10.44 -1.22 -3.54
CA GLU A 148 -9.42 -1.36 -2.49
C GLU A 148 -8.08 -0.76 -2.91
N GLY A 149 -7.29 -0.30 -1.92
CA GLY A 149 -5.91 0.14 -2.13
C GLY A 149 -5.78 1.29 -3.14
N TYR A 150 -6.62 2.31 -3.03
CA TYR A 150 -6.61 3.48 -3.91
C TYR A 150 -5.51 4.50 -3.55
N ALA A 151 -5.08 4.54 -2.29
CA ALA A 151 -3.93 5.32 -1.86
C ALA A 151 -2.64 4.48 -1.97
N SER A 152 -1.58 5.08 -2.48
CA SER A 152 -0.25 4.46 -2.58
C SER A 152 0.75 5.26 -1.76
N ALA A 153 1.75 4.60 -1.19
CA ALA A 153 2.85 5.29 -0.55
C ALA A 153 3.64 6.09 -1.60
N ILE A 154 3.89 7.36 -1.32
CA ILE A 154 4.72 8.24 -2.13
C ILE A 154 5.88 8.68 -1.24
N ASP A 155 7.11 8.47 -1.69
CA ASP A 155 8.30 8.81 -0.92
C ASP A 155 8.33 10.31 -0.57
N GLY A 156 8.62 10.64 0.69
CA GLY A 156 8.60 12.01 1.22
C GLY A 156 7.20 12.65 1.37
N TYR A 157 6.12 11.89 1.23
CA TYR A 157 4.75 12.38 1.33
C TYR A 157 3.88 11.52 2.25
N THR A 158 2.92 12.16 2.92
CA THR A 158 1.89 11.48 3.73
C THR A 158 0.52 11.68 3.09
N PHE A 159 -0.25 10.60 2.93
CA PHE A 159 -1.64 10.68 2.45
C PHE A 159 -2.51 11.44 3.45
N VAL A 160 -3.36 12.35 2.95
CA VAL A 160 -4.27 13.15 3.76
C VAL A 160 -5.72 12.77 3.50
N SER A 161 -6.15 12.82 2.24
CA SER A 161 -7.56 12.59 1.89
C SER A 161 -7.73 12.24 0.41
N ALA A 162 -8.88 11.66 0.07
CA ALA A 162 -9.38 11.62 -1.30
C ALA A 162 -10.45 12.70 -1.48
N ASP A 163 -10.82 13.01 -2.73
CA ASP A 163 -11.96 13.87 -3.03
C ASP A 163 -13.23 13.42 -2.28
N ALA A 164 -13.98 14.40 -1.76
CA ALA A 164 -15.17 14.14 -0.96
C ALA A 164 -16.29 13.39 -1.72
N THR A 165 -16.24 13.40 -3.05
CA THR A 165 -17.18 12.68 -3.92
C THR A 165 -16.83 11.20 -4.05
N PHE A 166 -15.66 10.76 -3.60
CA PHE A 166 -15.23 9.38 -3.72
C PHE A 166 -15.94 8.48 -2.72
N THR A 167 -16.83 7.63 -3.22
CA THR A 167 -17.63 6.70 -2.39
C THR A 167 -16.91 5.37 -2.10
N GLY A 168 -15.70 5.19 -2.61
CA GLY A 168 -14.95 3.94 -2.48
C GLY A 168 -15.47 2.79 -3.34
N LYS A 169 -16.38 3.04 -4.29
CA LYS A 169 -16.97 2.02 -5.17
C LYS A 169 -16.90 2.40 -6.64
N PHE A 170 -16.83 1.40 -7.52
CA PHE A 170 -16.88 1.61 -8.96
C PHE A 170 -18.29 2.04 -9.41
N ALA A 171 -18.37 3.12 -10.19
CA ALA A 171 -19.61 3.61 -10.78
C ALA A 171 -19.68 3.34 -12.30
N SER A 172 -20.86 3.58 -12.89
CA SER A 172 -21.09 3.39 -14.32
C SER A 172 -20.44 4.43 -15.24
N LEU A 173 -20.01 5.55 -14.67
CA LEU A 173 -19.26 6.59 -15.36
C LEU A 173 -17.85 6.61 -14.80
N ASP A 174 -16.87 6.94 -15.66
CA ASP A 174 -15.49 7.11 -15.24
C ASP A 174 -15.38 8.21 -14.17
N GLN A 175 -14.71 7.88 -13.07
CA GLN A 175 -14.58 8.78 -11.93
C GLN A 175 -13.16 9.34 -11.86
N PRO A 176 -12.95 10.62 -12.17
CA PRO A 176 -11.69 11.29 -11.84
C PRO A 176 -11.69 11.60 -10.33
N ILE A 177 -10.72 11.03 -9.61
CA ILE A 177 -10.56 11.20 -8.17
C ILE A 177 -9.18 11.78 -7.87
N THR A 178 -9.14 12.90 -7.15
CA THR A 178 -7.92 13.48 -6.63
C THR A 178 -7.60 12.89 -5.26
N LEU A 179 -6.34 12.56 -5.06
CA LEU A 179 -5.78 12.10 -3.79
C LEU A 179 -4.81 13.16 -3.29
N ASN A 180 -5.08 13.74 -2.13
CA ASN A 180 -4.30 14.81 -1.53
C ASN A 180 -3.23 14.24 -0.61
N TYR A 181 -1.99 14.66 -0.84
CA TYR A 181 -0.83 14.31 -0.03
C TYR A 181 -0.17 15.56 0.52
N LYS A 182 0.40 15.46 1.71
CA LYS A 182 1.19 16.53 2.34
C LYS A 182 2.66 16.13 2.31
N LYS A 183 3.51 17.03 1.83
CA LYS A 183 4.97 16.82 1.86
C LYS A 183 5.44 16.70 3.30
N GLN A 184 6.21 15.67 3.58
CA GLN A 184 6.80 15.47 4.90
C GLN A 184 7.88 16.52 5.13
N ASN A 185 7.86 17.13 6.32
CA ASN A 185 8.94 18.00 6.75
C ASN A 185 10.00 17.15 7.45
N ILE A 186 10.99 16.70 6.69
CA ILE A 186 12.14 15.97 7.24
C ILE A 186 13.08 17.03 7.83
N ILE A 187 13.16 17.08 9.16
CA ILE A 187 14.21 17.85 9.83
C ILE A 187 15.45 16.96 9.82
N VAL A 188 16.47 17.36 9.07
CA VAL A 188 17.77 16.68 9.10
C VAL A 188 18.39 16.99 10.45
N ASN A 189 18.80 15.94 11.17
CA ASN A 189 19.48 16.10 12.44
C ASN A 189 20.85 16.76 12.22
N VAL A 190 21.15 17.83 12.96
CA VAL A 190 22.39 18.61 12.87
C VAL A 190 23.07 18.58 14.24
N PRO A 191 24.42 18.43 14.32
CA PRO A 191 25.09 18.45 15.61
C PRO A 191 24.85 19.75 16.39
N PRO A 192 24.75 19.69 17.72
CA PRO A 192 24.54 20.88 18.54
C PRO A 192 25.78 21.76 18.57
N THR A 193 25.57 23.07 18.72
CA THR A 193 26.64 24.06 18.91
C THR A 193 26.77 24.44 20.37
N THR A 194 27.99 24.79 20.80
CA THR A 194 28.28 25.22 22.17
C THR A 194 28.76 26.67 22.18
N MET A 195 28.22 27.49 23.08
CA MET A 195 28.69 28.83 23.39
C MET A 195 29.31 28.84 24.78
N VAL A 196 30.53 29.37 24.90
CA VAL A 196 31.28 29.45 26.16
C VAL A 196 31.58 30.92 26.46
N THR A 197 31.24 31.35 27.68
CA THR A 197 31.42 32.74 28.15
C THR A 197 32.13 32.72 29.49
N GLY A 198 32.95 33.74 29.77
CA GLY A 198 33.69 33.88 31.02
C GLY A 198 35.10 33.29 31.02
N ILE A 199 35.52 32.69 29.91
CA ILE A 199 36.91 32.26 29.67
C ILE A 199 37.33 32.47 28.22
N THR A 200 38.61 32.79 28.00
CA THR A 200 39.28 32.75 26.69
C THR A 200 40.53 31.87 26.75
N ALA A 201 41.04 31.46 25.59
CA ALA A 201 42.25 30.63 25.52
C ALA A 201 43.46 31.37 26.11
N ASN A 202 44.21 30.68 26.95
CA ASN A 202 45.37 31.14 27.70
C ASN A 202 45.10 32.29 28.68
N GLN A 203 43.86 32.44 29.15
CA GLN A 203 43.52 33.44 30.15
C GLN A 203 44.30 33.20 31.46
N MET A 204 44.80 34.28 32.04
CA MET A 204 45.53 34.24 33.32
C MET A 204 44.62 34.67 34.46
N PHE A 205 44.73 33.96 35.58
CA PHE A 205 44.09 34.26 36.86
C PHE A 205 45.16 34.29 37.95
N ASN A 206 44.94 35.09 39.00
CA ASN A 206 45.74 34.96 40.22
C ASN A 206 45.17 33.83 41.09
N GLU A 207 46.02 33.27 41.94
CA GLU A 207 45.59 32.26 42.91
C GLU A 207 44.39 32.76 43.73
N SER A 208 43.36 31.92 43.82
CA SER A 208 42.10 32.17 44.51
C SER A 208 41.16 33.22 43.89
N ASP A 209 41.40 33.65 42.65
CA ASP A 209 40.45 34.50 41.91
C ASP A 209 39.07 33.83 41.76
N ASN A 210 37.99 34.59 41.93
CA ASN A 210 36.63 34.10 41.65
C ASN A 210 36.32 34.23 40.16
N ALA A 211 36.54 33.17 39.39
CA ALA A 211 36.27 33.11 37.96
C ALA A 211 35.14 32.12 37.65
N TYR A 212 34.18 32.54 36.82
CA TYR A 212 33.00 31.74 36.45
C TYR A 212 32.93 31.53 34.95
N VAL A 213 32.54 30.33 34.53
CA VAL A 213 32.28 29.98 33.13
C VAL A 213 30.83 29.60 32.96
N LEU A 214 30.20 30.17 31.95
CA LEU A 214 28.87 29.81 31.47
C LEU A 214 29.00 29.06 30.15
N VAL A 215 28.40 27.89 30.07
CA VAL A 215 28.32 27.06 28.87
C VAL A 215 26.86 26.91 28.48
N GLN A 216 26.56 27.13 27.20
CA GLN A 216 25.22 26.96 26.63
C GLN A 216 25.31 26.10 25.36
N ALA A 217 24.46 25.09 25.25
CA ALA A 217 24.33 24.29 24.03
C ALA A 217 23.04 24.67 23.31
N VAL A 218 23.15 24.95 22.01
CA VAL A 218 22.04 25.28 21.11
C VAL A 218 21.95 24.21 20.03
N ASP A 219 20.74 23.69 19.83
CA ASP A 219 20.44 22.79 18.72
C ASP A 219 19.49 23.47 17.74
N GLU A 220 19.84 23.45 16.46
CA GLU A 220 19.05 24.09 15.40
C GLU A 220 17.74 23.34 15.15
N ASP A 221 17.75 22.02 15.33
CA ASP A 221 16.57 21.16 15.16
C ASP A 221 15.66 21.11 16.39
N LYS A 222 16.08 21.77 17.48
CA LYS A 222 15.39 21.91 18.77
C LYS A 222 15.28 20.62 19.58
N GLU A 223 16.09 19.61 19.31
CA GLU A 223 16.22 18.44 20.16
C GLU A 223 16.87 18.78 21.52
N THR A 224 16.73 17.87 22.48
CA THR A 224 17.31 18.05 23.82
C THR A 224 18.81 17.79 23.80
N THR A 225 19.61 18.77 24.22
CA THR A 225 21.08 18.67 24.26
C THR A 225 21.64 18.45 25.66
N LYS A 226 22.69 17.64 25.74
CA LYS A 226 23.53 17.45 26.93
C LYS A 226 24.89 18.12 26.72
N ILE A 227 25.37 18.82 27.74
CA ILE A 227 26.71 19.35 27.84
C ILE A 227 27.52 18.41 28.73
N ARG A 228 28.73 18.04 28.30
CA ARG A 228 29.74 17.49 29.22
C ARG A 228 30.89 18.45 29.37
N VAL A 229 31.32 18.62 30.61
CA VAL A 229 32.43 19.48 30.97
C VAL A 229 33.45 18.65 31.72
N SER A 230 34.72 18.76 31.34
CA SER A 230 35.83 18.19 32.11
C SER A 230 36.91 19.22 32.37
N LEU A 231 37.48 19.17 33.56
CA LEU A 231 38.59 20.01 34.00
C LEU A 231 39.75 19.10 34.39
N ASP A 232 40.91 19.32 33.77
CA ASP A 232 42.12 18.52 33.97
C ASP A 232 41.88 17.00 33.80
N GLY A 233 40.99 16.65 32.86
CA GLY A 233 40.60 15.28 32.58
C GLY A 233 39.54 14.68 33.50
N VAL A 234 39.07 15.42 34.51
CA VAL A 234 37.99 14.97 35.42
C VAL A 234 36.65 15.52 34.94
N GLU A 235 35.66 14.66 34.76
CA GLU A 235 34.29 15.08 34.42
C GLU A 235 33.67 15.87 35.59
N MET A 236 33.31 17.12 35.31
CA MET A 236 32.71 18.04 36.27
C MET A 236 31.19 18.06 36.17
N ALA A 237 30.66 17.85 34.96
CA ALA A 237 29.24 17.95 34.71
C ALA A 237 28.79 17.17 33.48
N ASN A 238 27.54 16.70 33.55
CA ASN A 238 26.77 16.11 32.46
C ASN A 238 25.32 16.59 32.61
N VAL A 239 25.01 17.75 32.03
CA VAL A 239 23.77 18.49 32.30
C VAL A 239 23.09 18.97 31.03
N ASN A 240 21.82 19.35 31.13
CA ASN A 240 21.03 19.77 29.97
C ASN A 240 21.21 21.25 29.67
N LYS A 241 21.43 21.59 28.39
CA LYS A 241 21.38 22.93 27.76
C LYS A 241 22.27 24.05 28.31
N THR A 242 22.37 24.24 29.62
CA THR A 242 23.12 25.33 30.24
C THR A 242 23.82 24.84 31.50
N TYR A 243 25.07 25.25 31.69
CA TYR A 243 25.84 24.98 32.89
C TYR A 243 26.68 26.19 33.28
N MET A 244 26.65 26.57 34.56
CA MET A 244 27.52 27.59 35.11
C MET A 244 28.31 27.00 36.26
N PHE A 245 29.63 27.22 36.26
CA PHE A 245 30.52 26.70 37.29
C PHE A 245 31.67 27.68 37.57
N GLN A 246 32.27 27.54 38.74
CA GLN A 246 33.47 28.28 39.12
C GLN A 246 34.71 27.50 38.66
N LEU A 247 35.68 28.18 38.05
CA LEU A 247 36.98 27.59 37.71
C LEU A 247 37.79 27.29 38.97
N ASN A 248 38.61 26.25 38.91
CA ASN A 248 39.58 25.99 39.95
C ASN A 248 40.79 26.92 39.79
N THR A 249 40.82 27.99 40.57
CA THR A 249 41.92 28.95 40.64
C THR A 249 42.77 28.78 41.90
N ARG A 250 42.57 27.70 42.68
CA ARG A 250 43.30 27.46 43.93
C ARG A 250 44.62 26.72 43.74
N ILE A 251 44.85 26.20 42.54
CA ILE A 251 46.05 25.43 42.21
C ILE A 251 46.82 26.26 41.19
N VAL A 252 48.08 26.59 41.49
CA VAL A 252 48.97 27.30 40.56
C VAL A 252 49.38 26.35 39.44
N GLY A 253 49.37 26.83 38.20
CA GLY A 253 49.74 26.05 37.03
C GLY A 253 48.80 26.22 35.84
N GLY A 254 49.05 25.42 34.80
CA GLY A 254 48.17 25.34 33.63
C GLY A 254 47.06 24.33 33.84
N HIS A 255 45.84 24.72 33.49
CA HIS A 255 44.64 23.90 33.59
C HIS A 255 43.96 23.77 32.23
N VAL A 256 43.35 22.62 31.98
CA VAL A 256 42.69 22.31 30.70
C VAL A 256 41.21 22.07 30.93
N LEU A 257 40.39 22.94 30.34
CA LEU A 257 38.94 22.82 30.29
C LEU A 257 38.53 22.27 28.92
N LYS A 258 37.78 21.16 28.91
CA LYS A 258 37.17 20.61 27.70
C LYS A 258 35.66 20.57 27.82
N ILE A 259 34.98 20.94 26.74
CA ILE A 259 33.53 21.01 26.69
C ILE A 259 33.04 20.42 25.37
N ASN A 260 32.06 19.55 25.42
CA ASN A 260 31.32 19.11 24.24
C ASN A 260 29.81 19.09 24.50
N SER A 261 29.04 19.09 23.41
CA SER A 261 27.59 18.95 23.41
C SER A 261 27.16 17.73 22.60
N VAL A 262 26.10 17.05 23.04
CA VAL A 262 25.50 15.90 22.33
C VAL A 262 24.00 16.08 22.28
N ASP A 263 23.39 15.86 21.11
CA ASP A 263 21.93 15.86 20.96
C ASP A 263 21.32 14.56 21.54
N LYS A 264 20.01 14.38 21.37
CA LYS A 264 19.30 13.18 21.85
C LYS A 264 19.54 11.95 20.96
N GLN A 265 19.88 12.17 19.70
CA GLN A 265 20.10 11.17 18.66
C GLN A 265 21.55 10.66 18.64
N GLY A 266 22.44 11.26 19.43
CA GLY A 266 23.85 10.92 19.57
C GLY A 266 24.82 11.72 18.69
N LEU A 267 24.40 12.73 17.92
CA LEU A 267 25.37 13.58 17.21
C LEU A 267 26.09 14.48 18.20
N VAL A 268 27.40 14.61 17.99
CA VAL A 268 28.31 15.32 18.88
C VAL A 268 28.74 16.62 18.21
N GLY A 269 28.56 17.73 18.92
CA GLY A 269 29.06 19.04 18.55
C GLY A 269 30.59 19.11 18.64
N GLU A 270 31.17 20.16 18.06
CA GLU A 270 32.62 20.38 18.12
C GLU A 270 33.11 20.49 19.58
N GLU A 271 34.15 19.73 19.93
CA GLU A 271 34.80 19.83 21.24
C GLU A 271 35.57 21.14 21.33
N GLN A 272 35.24 21.96 22.33
CA GLN A 272 36.00 23.17 22.65
C GLN A 272 36.99 22.89 23.77
N THR A 273 38.23 23.34 23.59
CA THR A 273 39.30 23.22 24.58
C THR A 273 39.85 24.60 24.93
N PHE A 274 39.87 24.92 26.22
CA PHE A 274 40.46 26.14 26.76
C PHE A 274 41.57 25.78 27.73
N VAL A 275 42.73 26.42 27.58
CA VAL A 275 43.79 26.38 28.58
C VAL A 275 43.73 27.68 29.38
N TYR A 276 43.78 27.61 30.71
CA TYR A 276 43.96 28.80 31.54
C TYR A 276 45.15 28.60 32.50
N ILE A 277 45.73 29.70 32.96
CA ILE A 277 46.92 29.68 33.80
C ILE A 277 46.60 30.39 35.11
N VAL A 278 46.91 29.76 36.23
CA VAL A 278 46.84 30.34 37.57
C VAL A 278 48.25 30.65 38.03
N ARG A 279 48.48 31.88 38.51
CA ARG A 279 49.79 32.37 38.99
C ARG A 279 49.71 32.97 40.39
#